data_AF-A0A1I6WLC9-F1
#
_entry.id   AF-A0A1I6WLC9-F1
#
_cell.length_a   1.000
_cell.length_b   1.000
_cell.length_c   1.000
_cell.angle_alpha   90.00
_cell.angle_beta   90.00
_cell.angle_gamma   90.00
#
_symmetry.space_group_name_H-M   'P 1'
#
loop_
_entity.id
_entity.type
_entity.pdbx_description
1 polymer ?
#
loop_
_entity_poly.entity_id
_entity_poly.type
_entity_poly.pdbx_seq_one_letter_code
_entity_poly.pdbx_strand_id
1 'polypeptide(L)' 'MGGDHTSKRIEAHAGLILMTSEQEPRLFLRELRDRLAEQGVQTSTSGLSRFFARHGISWKKGRRMQLSRSVTT' A
#
# COMPACT_ATOMS: atom_id res chain seq x y z
N MET A 1 7.37 4.52 22.79
CA MET A 1 7.18 5.67 21.88
C MET A 1 8.04 5.44 20.65
N GLY A 2 7.46 5.16 19.49
CA GLY A 2 8.24 4.95 18.28
C GLY A 2 7.38 4.46 17.12
N GLY A 3 7.49 5.11 15.97
CA GLY A 3 7.00 4.55 14.71
C GLY A 3 6.15 5.42 13.79
N ASP A 4 5.90 6.70 14.10
CA ASP A 4 4.99 7.54 13.29
C ASP A 4 5.65 8.43 12.23
N HIS A 5 6.97 8.35 12.03
CA HIS A 5 7.60 9.12 10.96
C HIS A 5 7.11 8.69 9.57
N THR A 6 6.88 7.39 9.37
CA THR A 6 6.31 6.87 8.12
C THR A 6 4.84 7.27 7.98
N SER A 7 4.09 7.32 9.10
CA SER A 7 2.72 7.80 9.11
C SER A 7 2.67 9.27 8.70
N LYS A 8 3.45 10.15 9.33
CA LYS A 8 3.46 11.58 8.97
C LYS A 8 3.80 11.81 7.49
N ARG A 9 4.74 11.03 6.93
CA ARG A 9 5.08 11.10 5.50
C ARG A 9 3.97 10.58 4.59
N ILE A 10 3.27 9.50 4.94
CA ILE A 10 2.15 9.00 4.13
C ILE A 10 0.96 9.96 4.18
N GLU A 11 0.67 10.55 5.34
CA GLU A 11 -0.39 11.56 5.50
C GLU A 11 -0.08 12.83 4.69
N ALA A 12 1.19 13.24 4.58
CA ALA A 12 1.57 14.37 3.74
C ALA A 12 1.25 14.15 2.24
N HIS A 13 1.12 12.90 1.81
CA HIS A 13 0.73 12.51 0.46
C HIS A 13 -0.70 11.95 0.39
N ALA A 14 -1.53 12.13 1.43
CA ALA A 14 -2.86 11.54 1.52
C ALA A 14 -3.75 11.87 0.30
N GLY A 15 -3.72 13.12 -0.17
CA GLY A 15 -4.50 13.53 -1.33
C GLY A 15 -4.12 12.77 -2.61
N LEU A 16 -2.81 12.59 -2.86
CA LEU A 16 -2.35 11.80 -4.01
C LEU A 16 -2.76 10.34 -3.87
N ILE A 17 -2.60 9.75 -2.67
CA ILE A 17 -2.93 8.35 -2.42
C ILE A 17 -4.43 8.09 -2.63
N LEU A 18 -5.29 8.97 -2.12
CA LEU A 18 -6.74 8.87 -2.32
C LEU A 18 -7.10 9.02 -3.79
N MET A 19 -6.56 10.03 -4.48
CA MET A 19 -6.80 10.24 -5.91
C MET A 19 -6.38 9.03 -6.74
N THR A 20 -5.16 8.49 -6.56
CA THR A 20 -4.72 7.28 -7.27
C THR A 20 -5.59 6.08 -6.94
N SER A 21 -6.05 5.95 -5.68
CA SER A 21 -6.94 4.86 -5.28
C SER A 21 -8.33 4.95 -5.92
N GLU A 22 -8.86 6.15 -6.12
CA GLU A 22 -10.13 6.40 -6.81
C GLU A 22 -10.03 6.15 -8.32
N GLN A 23 -8.89 6.50 -8.93
CA GLN A 23 -8.63 6.24 -10.35
C GLN A 23 -8.42 4.74 -10.62
N GLU A 24 -7.78 4.03 -9.70
CA GLU A 24 -7.40 2.63 -9.88
C GLU A 24 -7.94 1.68 -8.77
N PRO A 25 -9.27 1.59 -8.55
CA PRO A 25 -9.87 0.83 -7.44
C PRO A 25 -9.74 -0.70 -7.58
N ARG A 26 -9.32 -1.18 -8.76
CA ARG A 26 -9.12 -2.61 -9.05
C ARG A 26 -7.74 -3.11 -8.65
N LEU A 27 -6.79 -2.21 -8.39
CA LEU A 27 -5.42 -2.60 -8.05
C LEU A 27 -5.33 -3.24 -6.68
N PHE A 28 -4.41 -4.20 -6.55
CA PHE A 28 -4.03 -4.68 -5.24
C PHE A 28 -3.16 -3.66 -4.49
N LEU A 29 -3.14 -3.74 -3.17
CA LEU A 29 -2.36 -2.82 -2.32
C LEU A 29 -0.86 -2.80 -2.66
N ARG A 30 -0.31 -3.93 -3.14
CA ARG A 30 1.07 -4.01 -3.64
C ARG A 30 1.26 -3.22 -4.94
N GLU A 31 0.29 -3.27 -5.84
CA GLU A 31 0.36 -2.62 -7.15
C GLU A 31 0.14 -1.12 -6.99
N LEU A 32 -0.77 -0.72 -6.10
CA LEU A 32 -0.95 0.66 -5.71
C LEU A 32 0.34 1.23 -5.09
N ARG A 33 1.03 0.47 -4.23
CA ARG A 33 2.35 0.87 -3.71
C ARG A 33 3.35 1.10 -4.84
N ASP A 34 3.41 0.19 -5.80
CA ASP A 34 4.37 0.26 -6.90
C ASP A 34 4.08 1.49 -7.79
N ARG A 35 2.80 1.77 -8.08
CA ARG A 35 2.37 3.02 -8.75
C ARG A 35 2.74 4.28 -7.97
N LEU A 36 2.52 4.28 -6.66
CA LEU A 36 2.90 5.41 -5.81
C LEU A 36 4.41 5.62 -5.79
N ALA A 37 5.21 4.55 -5.86
CA ALA A 37 6.66 4.65 -5.98
C ALA A 37 7.09 5.26 -7.32
N GLU A 38 6.43 4.93 -8.44
CA GLU A 38 6.64 5.60 -9.74
C GLU A 38 6.35 7.11 -9.67
N GLN A 39 5.39 7.51 -8.82
CA GLN A 39 5.02 8.91 -8.56
C GLN A 39 5.92 9.59 -7.51
N GLY A 40 6.95 8.92 -7.00
CA GLY A 40 7.89 9.43 -5.99
C GLY A 40 7.45 9.28 -4.53
N VAL A 41 6.32 8.61 -4.27
CA VAL A 41 5.78 8.39 -2.93
C VAL A 41 6.26 7.04 -2.38
N GLN A 42 7.32 7.09 -1.55
CA GLN A 42 7.89 5.90 -0.93
C GLN A 42 7.10 5.46 0.30
N THR A 43 6.36 4.35 0.19
CA THR A 43 5.54 3.78 1.27
C THR A 43 5.66 2.27 1.36
N SER A 44 5.32 1.71 2.52
CA SER A 44 5.23 0.26 2.71
C SER A 44 3.79 -0.22 2.57
N THR A 45 3.61 -1.50 2.18
CA THR A 45 2.28 -2.13 2.15
C THR A 45 1.58 -2.12 3.51
N SER A 46 2.33 -2.27 4.61
CA SER A 46 1.76 -2.14 5.96
C SER A 46 1.35 -0.69 6.28
N GLY A 47 2.12 0.30 5.81
CA GLY A 47 1.80 1.73 5.96
C GLY A 47 0.53 2.12 5.21
N LEU A 48 0.40 1.71 3.94
CA LEU A 48 -0.81 1.91 3.15
C LEU A 48 -2.03 1.20 3.76
N SER A 49 -1.86 -0.05 4.24
CA SER A 49 -2.95 -0.76 4.92
C SER A 49 -3.44 -0.01 6.16
N ARG A 50 -2.54 0.56 6.96
CA ARG A 50 -2.91 1.39 8.12
C ARG A 50 -3.49 2.74 7.72
N PHE A 51 -3.02 3.33 6.63
CA PHE A 51 -3.59 4.55 6.07
C PHE A 51 -5.06 4.32 5.68
N PHE A 52 -5.33 3.33 4.83
CA PHE A 52 -6.71 3.01 4.45
C PHE A 52 -7.59 2.63 5.63
N ALA A 53 -7.08 1.87 6.60
CA ALA A 53 -7.81 1.56 7.83
C ALA A 53 -8.18 2.83 8.63
N ARG A 54 -7.30 3.84 8.68
CA ARG A 54 -7.58 5.13 9.32
C ARG A 54 -8.62 5.96 8.55
N HIS A 55 -8.64 5.83 7.22
CA HIS A 55 -9.64 6.47 6.35
C HIS A 55 -10.95 5.67 6.20
N GLY A 56 -11.10 4.54 6.90
CA GLY A 56 -12.31 3.69 6.81
C GLY A 56 -12.43 2.89 5.50
N ILE A 57 -11.36 2.79 4.72
CA ILE A 57 -11.33 2.12 3.43
C ILE A 57 -10.79 0.71 3.60
N SER A 58 -11.52 -0.29 3.12
CA SER A 58 -11.06 -1.68 3.07
C SER A 58 -10.42 -1.98 1.71
N TRP A 59 -9.15 -2.40 1.70
CA TRP A 59 -8.41 -2.64 0.46
C TRP A 59 -7.83 -4.06 0.37
N LYS A 60 -7.84 -4.63 -0.84
CA LYS A 60 -7.31 -5.98 -1.08
C LYS A 60 -5.77 -5.95 -1.10
N LYS A 61 -5.13 -6.65 -0.17
CA LYS A 61 -3.65 -6.65 -0.03
C LYS A 61 -2.89 -7.23 -1.24
N GLY A 62 -3.54 -8.10 -2.01
CA GLY A 62 -2.94 -8.88 -3.10
C GLY A 62 -3.25 -10.36 -2.98
N ARG A 63 -3.23 -11.11 -4.10
CA ARG A 63 -3.00 -12.55 -3.98
C ARG A 63 -1.65 -12.71 -3.33
N ARG A 64 -1.61 -13.25 -2.10
CA ARG A 64 -0.36 -13.81 -1.60
C ARG A 64 0.00 -14.90 -2.58
N MET A 65 1.07 -14.70 -3.34
CA MET A 65 1.70 -15.80 -4.06
C MET A 65 1.99 -16.84 -2.99
N GLN A 66 1.23 -17.93 -2.98
CA GLN A 66 1.61 -19.08 -2.18
C GLN A 66 2.99 -19.44 -2.69
N LEU A 67 3.97 -19.39 -1.79
CA LEU A 67 5.31 -19.86 -2.06
C LEU A 67 5.14 -21.34 -2.41
N SER A 68 5.09 -21.68 -3.69
CA SER A 68 5.25 -23.04 -4.14
C SER A 68 6.60 -23.48 -3.60
N ARG A 69 6.58 -24.36 -2.59
CA ARG A 69 7.77 -25.08 -2.16
C ARG A 69 8.11 -26.00 -3.32
N SER A 70 8.82 -25.47 -4.31
CA SER A 70 9.56 -26.31 -5.25
C SER A 70 10.69 -26.93 -4.43
N VAL A 71 10.37 -28.06 -3.81
CA VAL A 71 11.37 -29.03 -3.36
C VAL A 71 12.05 -29.50 -4.64
N THR A 72 13.31 -29.09 -4.82
CA THR A 72 14.19 -29.68 -5.82
C THR A 72 14.64 -31.03 -5.30
N THR A 73 14.31 -32.08 -6.04
CA THR A 73 14.79 -33.46 -5.85
C THR A 73 16.31 -33.54 -5.98
#